data_AF-A0A9X0JXT4-F1
#
_entry.id   AF-A0A9X0JXT4-F1
#
_cell.length_a   1.000
_cell.length_b   1.000
_cell.length_c   1.000
_cell.angle_alpha   90.00
_cell.angle_beta   90.00
_cell.angle_gamma   90.00
#
_symmetry.space_group_name_H-M   'P 1'
#
loop_
_entity.id
_entity.type
_entity.pdbx_description
1 polymer ?
#
loop_
_entity_poly.entity_id
_entity_poly.type
_entity_poly.pdbx_seq_one_letter_code
_entity_poly.pdbx_strand_id
1 'polypeptide(L)' 'MKHCIKCNDLIEYLSYSKSRKIKKTADDFKHSNKEEMQKIKIATLQFSNQKICEYCYLEDLAYLTTIMRIKAIQQEKSLF' A
#
# COMPACT_ATOMS: atom_id res chain seq x y z
N MET A 1 -1.66 -14.70 18.11
CA MET A 1 -2.20 -14.28 16.80
C MET A 1 -2.44 -12.78 16.83
N LYS A 2 -2.16 -12.07 15.74
CA LYS A 2 -2.49 -10.64 15.60
C LYS A 2 -3.74 -10.50 14.74
N HIS A 3 -4.58 -9.51 15.06
CA HIS A 3 -5.74 -9.15 14.25
C HIS A 3 -5.42 -7.92 13.40
N CYS A 4 -6.00 -7.86 12.21
CA CYS A 4 -5.92 -6.74 11.31
C CYS A 4 -6.61 -5.53 11.93
N ILE A 5 -5.94 -4.38 11.98
CA ILE A 5 -6.54 -3.16 12.55
C ILE A 5 -7.69 -2.59 11.69
N LYS A 6 -7.90 -3.09 10.47
CA LYS A 6 -8.95 -2.62 9.54
C LYS A 6 -10.20 -3.49 9.53
N CYS A 7 -10.03 -4.80 9.38
CA CYS A 7 -11.16 -5.74 9.28
C CYS A 7 -11.31 -6.65 10.50
N ASN A 8 -10.40 -6.58 11.47
CA ASN A 8 -10.35 -7.46 12.64
C ASN A 8 -10.12 -8.96 12.33
N ASP A 9 -9.83 -9.32 11.07
CA ASP A 9 -9.47 -10.69 10.70
C ASP A 9 -8.08 -11.08 11.21
N LEU A 10 -7.83 -12.39 11.23
CA LEU A 10 -6.53 -12.95 11.57
C LEU A 10 -5.47 -12.56 10.53
N ILE A 11 -4.32 -12.06 11.01
CA ILE A 11 -3.17 -11.82 10.15
C ILE A 11 -2.38 -13.11 10.01
N GLU A 12 -2.27 -13.59 8.78
CA GLU A 12 -1.39 -14.71 8.45
C GLU A 12 0.08 -14.39 8.77
N TYR A 13 0.82 -15.42 9.16
CA TYR A 13 2.22 -15.25 9.52
C TYR A 13 3.05 -14.86 8.29
N LEU A 14 3.62 -13.65 8.34
CA LEU A 14 4.62 -13.20 7.38
C LEU A 14 6.01 -13.39 7.98
N SER A 15 6.85 -14.23 7.36
CA SER A 15 8.21 -14.47 7.83
C SER A 15 9.02 -13.16 7.91
N TYR A 16 9.87 -13.04 8.91
CA TYR A 16 10.70 -11.84 9.13
C TYR A 16 11.54 -11.44 7.89
N SER A 17 12.07 -12.42 7.14
CA SER A 17 12.83 -12.17 5.91
C SER A 17 11.97 -11.53 4.82
N LYS A 18 10.73 -11.99 4.63
CA LYS A 18 9.75 -11.38 3.71
C LYS A 18 9.36 -9.98 4.18
N SER A 19 9.02 -9.80 5.46
CA SER A 19 8.71 -8.48 6.04
C SER A 19 9.84 -7.47 5.83
N ARG A 20 11.10 -7.87 6.05
CA ARG A 20 12.27 -7.00 5.84
C ARG A 20 12.42 -6.58 4.37
N LYS A 21 12.21 -7.50 3.42
CA LYS A 21 12.25 -7.18 1.98
C LYS A 21 11.16 -6.16 1.61
N ILE A 22 9.92 -6.41 2.04
CA ILE A 22 8.79 -5.52 1.77
C ILE A 22 9.03 -4.12 2.36
N LYS A 23 9.50 -4.05 3.61
CA LYS A 23 9.83 -2.78 4.26
C LYS A 23 10.90 -2.00 3.49
N LYS A 24 11.99 -2.67 3.08
CA LYS A 24 13.05 -2.05 2.29
C LYS A 24 12.50 -1.47 0.98
N THR A 25 11.70 -2.25 0.25
CA THR A 25 11.07 -1.77 -0.99
C THR A 25 10.16 -0.57 -0.75
N ALA A 26 9.44 -0.52 0.38
CA ALA A 26 8.60 0.62 0.73
C ALA A 26 9.43 1.89 1.02
N ASP A 27 10.57 1.74 1.68
CA ASP A 27 11.48 2.85 2.00
C ASP A 27 12.12 3.43 0.72
N ASP A 28 12.45 2.58 -0.25
CA ASP A 28 13.08 2.92 -1.53
C ASP A 28 12.13 3.60 -2.56
N PHE A 29 10.84 3.80 -2.24
CA PHE A 29 9.89 4.50 -3.12
C PHE A 29 10.28 5.97 -3.34
N LYS A 30 11.00 6.26 -4.42
CA LYS A 30 11.51 7.59 -4.80
C LYS A 30 10.44 8.65 -5.12
N HIS A 31 9.19 8.24 -5.38
CA HIS A 31 8.11 9.14 -5.83
C HIS A 31 7.03 9.38 -4.77
N SER A 32 7.37 9.26 -3.48
CA SER A 32 6.44 9.47 -2.35
C SER A 32 5.91 10.91 -2.22
N ASN A 33 6.33 11.83 -3.10
CA ASN A 33 5.88 13.23 -3.06
C ASN A 33 4.45 13.41 -3.57
N LYS A 34 3.89 12.41 -4.27
CA LYS A 34 2.46 12.38 -4.66
C LYS A 34 1.64 11.73 -3.55
N GLU A 35 0.47 12.31 -3.25
CA GLU A 35 -0.39 11.88 -2.15
C GLU A 35 -0.71 10.38 -2.18
N GLU A 36 -1.10 9.83 -3.34
CA GLU A 36 -1.42 8.41 -3.47
C GLU A 36 -0.19 7.51 -3.27
N MET A 37 0.98 7.94 -3.75
CA MET A 37 2.23 7.17 -3.57
C MET A 37 2.65 7.13 -2.09
N GLN A 38 2.42 8.22 -1.35
CA GLN A 38 2.64 8.24 0.09
C GLN A 38 1.68 7.28 0.82
N LYS A 39 0.40 7.23 0.41
CA LYS A 39 -0.58 6.29 0.96
C LYS A 39 -0.20 4.83 0.67
N ILE A 40 0.28 4.54 -0.55
CA ILE A 40 0.83 3.21 -0.91
C ILE A 40 1.99 2.86 0.01
N LYS A 41 2.97 3.75 0.20
CA LYS A 41 4.10 3.53 1.11
C LYS A 41 3.64 3.21 2.54
N ILE A 42 2.66 3.95 3.07
CA ILE A 42 2.12 3.71 4.41
C ILE A 42 1.46 2.34 4.50
N ALA A 43 0.62 1.96 3.53
CA ALA A 43 -0.04 0.65 3.50
C ALA A 43 1.00 -0.49 3.46
N THR A 44 2.03 -0.38 2.61
CA THR A 44 3.12 -1.36 2.53
C THR A 44 3.88 -1.48 3.86
N LEU A 45 4.15 -0.37 4.54
CA LEU A 45 4.77 -0.38 5.86
C LEU A 45 3.86 -1.01 6.92
N GLN A 46 2.55 -0.74 6.91
CA GLN A 46 1.59 -1.36 7.83
C GLN A 46 1.51 -2.87 7.62
N PHE A 47 1.52 -3.34 6.37
CA PHE A 47 1.54 -4.76 6.03
C PHE A 47 2.84 -5.44 6.47
N SER A 48 4.01 -4.85 6.17
CA SER A 48 5.31 -5.42 6.55
C SER A 48 5.47 -5.59 8.07
N ASN A 49 4.85 -4.68 8.85
CA ASN A 49 4.83 -4.69 10.30
C ASN A 49 3.70 -5.56 10.89
N GLN A 50 2.94 -6.29 10.05
CA GLN A 50 1.80 -7.12 10.44
C GLN A 50 0.76 -6.33 11.25
N LYS A 51 0.44 -5.10 10.82
CA LYS A 51 -0.68 -4.30 11.35
C LYS A 51 -1.97 -4.52 10.58
N ILE A 52 -1.86 -4.73 9.27
CA ILE A 52 -2.98 -5.07 8.38
C ILE A 52 -2.76 -6.44 7.76
N CYS A 53 -3.85 -7.15 7.43
CA CYS A 53 -3.78 -8.40 6.69
C CYS A 53 -3.46 -8.15 5.20
N GLU A 54 -3.09 -9.22 4.48
CA GLU A 54 -2.79 -9.15 3.05
C GLU A 54 -3.98 -8.68 2.23
N TYR A 55 -5.20 -9.11 2.57
CA TYR A 55 -6.42 -8.69 1.88
C TYR A 55 -6.59 -7.16 1.91
N CYS A 56 -6.60 -6.55 3.11
CA CYS A 56 -6.73 -5.10 3.25
C CYS A 56 -5.58 -4.34 2.58
N TYR A 57 -4.36 -4.91 2.58
CA TYR A 57 -3.23 -4.32 1.88
C TYR A 57 -3.45 -4.29 0.37
N LEU A 58 -3.88 -5.40 -0.23
CA LEU A 58 -4.15 -5.49 -1.66
C LEU A 58 -5.34 -4.60 -2.09
N GLU A 59 -6.37 -4.53 -1.25
CA GLU A 59 -7.53 -3.65 -1.46
C GLU A 59 -7.13 -2.17 -1.51
N ASP A 60 -6.30 -1.71 -0.55
CA ASP A 60 -5.75 -0.35 -0.57
C ASP A 60 -4.95 -0.07 -1.84
N LEU A 61 -4.10 -1.01 -2.27
CA LEU A 61 -3.30 -0.86 -3.48
C LEU A 61 -4.17 -0.73 -4.72
N ALA A 62 -5.17 -1.59 -4.86
CA ALA A 62 -6.11 -1.56 -5.98
C ALA A 62 -6.85 -0.22 -6.04
N TYR A 63 -7.34 0.26 -4.90
CA TYR A 63 -8.02 1.55 -4.81
C TYR A 63 -7.10 2.72 -5.19
N LEU A 64 -5.92 2.82 -4.56
CA LEU A 64 -5.00 3.95 -4.78
C LEU A 64 -4.46 3.99 -6.21
N THR A 65 -4.12 2.84 -6.78
CA THR A 65 -3.65 2.77 -8.17
C THR A 65 -4.75 3.13 -9.16
N THR A 66 -6.01 2.79 -8.87
CA THR A 66 -7.17 3.19 -9.68
C THR A 66 -7.37 4.71 -9.65
N ILE A 67 -7.30 5.34 -8.48
CA ILE A 67 -7.38 6.80 -8.35
C ILE A 67 -6.26 7.49 -9.12
N MET A 68 -5.03 6.98 -9.03
CA MET A 68 -3.90 7.53 -9.79
C MET A 68 -4.14 7.47 -11.30
N ARG A 69 -4.71 6.37 -11.81
CA ARG A 69 -5.07 6.25 -13.24
C ARG A 69 -6.15 7.24 -13.65
N ILE A 70 -7.20 7.39 -12.84
CA ILE A 70 -8.27 8.37 -13.10
C ILE A 70 -7.68 9.79 -13.17
N LYS A 71 -6.83 10.17 -12.22
CA LYS A 71 -6.15 11.48 -12.20
C LYS A 71 -5.26 11.68 -13.42
N ALA A 72 -4.52 10.65 -13.85
CA ALA A 72 -3.69 10.73 -15.06
C ALA A 72 -4.53 10.97 -16.32
N ILE A 73 -5.63 10.23 -16.48
CA ILE A 73 -6.56 10.40 -17.62
C ILE A 73 -7.19 11.81 -17.61
N GLN A 74 -7.55 12.34 -16.44
CA GLN A 74 -8.09 13.69 -16.31
C GLN A 74 -7.06 14.76 -16.68
N GLN A 75 -5.79 14.57 -16.28
CA GLN A 75 -4.70 15.48 -16.66
C GLN A 75 -4.45 15.47 -18.17
N GLU A 76 -4.45 14.31 -18.82
CA GLU A 76 -4.35 14.21 -20.27
C GLU A 76 -5.48 14.98 -20.95
N LYS A 77 -6.74 14.80 -20.52
CA LYS A 77 -7.89 15.53 -21.07
C LYS A 77 -7.84 17.04 -20.87
N SER A 78 -7.12 17.55 -19.86
CA SER A 78 -6.99 18.98 -19.61
C SER A 78 -5.90 19.67 -20.44
N LEU A 79 -5.04 18.88 -21.08
CA LEU A 79 -3.93 19.35 -21.91
C LEU A 79 -4.28 19.41 -23.42
N PHE A 80 -5.48 18.95 -23.79
CA PHE A 80 -6.05 19.01 -25.13
C PHE A 80 -7.33 19.86 -25.12
#